data_AF-W4LPB0-F1
#
_entry.id   AF-W4LPB0-F1
#
_cell.length_a   1.000
_cell.length_b   1.000
_cell.length_c   1.000
_cell.angle_alpha   90.00
_cell.angle_beta   90.00
_cell.angle_gamma   90.00
#
_symmetry.space_group_name_H-M   'P 1'
#
loop_
_entity.id
_entity.type
_entity.pdbx_description
1 polymer ?
#
loop_
_entity_poly.entity_id
_entity_poly.type
_entity_poly.pdbx_seq_one_letter_code
_entity_poly.pdbx_strand_id
1 'polypeptide(L)'
;MWRLLPVASRLGKVLAAVRAWWRQWRGQPAETEPGALALERPWLRSWTHLPKRTAGPDFRRADYAAARARAREVARATLGEALWEQLQRQGYLDVPSRLQPGLTYRLRVGQRIEVHCDPGVDSPWPWPYLCINPTYPLPEEEFFAHLYLYVRDNEEHVRRVAAPQPWDQVLGRTF
;
A
#
# COMPACT_ATOMS: atom_id res chain seq x y z
N MET A 1 62.98 -27.59 32.76
CA MET A 1 62.98 -27.32 31.30
C MET A 1 61.66 -27.77 30.68
N TRP A 2 60.56 -27.02 30.81
CA TRP A 2 59.32 -27.26 30.04
C TRP A 2 58.70 -25.91 29.65
N ARG A 3 58.73 -25.58 28.35
CA ARG A 3 58.06 -24.41 27.75
C ARG A 3 56.64 -24.83 27.37
N LEU A 4 55.62 -24.11 27.85
CA LEU A 4 54.25 -24.21 27.34
C LEU A 4 54.07 -23.20 26.20
N LEU A 5 53.77 -23.71 25.00
CA LEU A 5 53.45 -22.91 23.80
C LEU A 5 51.95 -22.51 23.78
N PRO A 6 51.59 -21.44 23.05
CA PRO A 6 50.34 -20.70 23.24
C PRO A 6 49.22 -21.20 22.34
N VAL A 7 48.21 -21.86 22.91
CA VAL A 7 47.02 -22.32 22.16
C VAL A 7 45.94 -21.22 22.03
N ALA A 8 46.05 -20.12 22.77
CA ALA A 8 45.04 -19.05 22.82
C ALA A 8 44.92 -18.18 21.55
N SER A 9 45.87 -18.25 20.60
CA SER A 9 45.98 -17.27 19.49
C SER A 9 45.16 -17.62 18.23
N ARG A 10 44.74 -18.88 18.05
CA ARG A 10 44.04 -19.31 16.82
C ARG A 10 42.53 -19.05 16.86
N LEU A 11 41.89 -19.19 18.02
CA LEU A 11 40.44 -18.94 18.19
C LEU A 11 40.08 -17.46 18.00
N GLY A 12 40.91 -16.54 18.51
CA GLY A 12 40.68 -15.09 18.33
C GLY A 12 40.74 -14.65 16.87
N LYS A 13 41.64 -15.25 16.07
CA LYS A 13 41.78 -14.94 14.64
C LYS A 13 40.61 -15.44 13.80
N VAL A 14 40.08 -16.63 14.13
CA VAL A 14 38.90 -17.19 13.45
C VAL A 14 37.65 -16.36 13.76
N LEU A 15 37.45 -15.96 15.02
CA LEU A 15 36.34 -15.09 15.40
C LEU A 15 36.41 -13.70 14.76
N ALA A 16 37.61 -13.14 14.61
CA ALA A 16 37.82 -11.87 13.91
C ALA A 16 37.51 -11.97 12.41
N ALA A 17 37.95 -13.05 11.76
CA ALA A 17 37.68 -13.30 10.34
C ALA A 17 36.19 -13.51 10.06
N VAL A 18 35.50 -14.28 10.90
CA VAL A 18 34.04 -14.48 10.79
C VAL A 18 33.30 -13.16 10.97
N ARG A 19 33.69 -12.33 11.94
CA ARG A 19 33.12 -10.98 12.13
C ARG A 19 33.36 -10.06 10.94
N ALA A 20 34.57 -10.06 10.37
CA ALA A 20 34.91 -9.23 9.21
C ALA A 20 34.11 -9.65 7.97
N TRP A 21 34.00 -10.97 7.73
CA TRP A 21 33.21 -11.53 6.65
C TRP A 21 31.71 -11.20 6.80
N TRP A 22 31.18 -11.29 8.03
CA TRP A 22 29.80 -10.89 8.34
C TRP A 22 29.53 -9.39 8.13
N ARG A 23 30.50 -8.52 8.47
CA ARG A 23 30.41 -7.07 8.23
C ARG A 23 30.41 -6.75 6.74
N GLN A 24 31.23 -7.45 5.96
CA GLN A 24 31.31 -7.27 4.52
C GLN A 24 30.04 -7.72 3.81
N TRP A 25 29.43 -8.84 4.25
CA TRP A 25 28.20 -9.37 3.66
C TRP A 25 26.94 -8.59 4.00
N ARG A 26 26.90 -7.89 5.13
CA ARG A 26 25.71 -7.10 5.54
C ARG A 26 25.73 -5.64 5.11
N GLY A 27 26.81 -5.15 4.49
CA GLY A 27 27.00 -3.75 4.17
C GLY A 27 26.93 -2.90 5.44
N GLN A 28 28.08 -2.55 6.03
CA GLN A 28 28.05 -1.60 7.15
C GLN A 28 27.34 -0.32 6.70
N PRO A 29 26.27 0.13 7.38
CA PRO A 29 25.88 1.52 7.26
C PRO A 29 27.09 2.35 7.71
N ALA A 30 27.38 3.43 6.96
CA ALA A 30 28.43 4.38 7.30
C ALA A 30 28.36 4.69 8.80
N GLU A 31 29.53 4.75 9.46
CA GLU A 31 29.65 5.09 10.88
C GLU A 31 28.76 6.31 11.17
N THR A 32 27.67 6.06 11.90
CA THR A 32 26.77 7.12 12.30
C THR A 32 27.55 7.97 13.30
N GLU A 33 27.90 9.19 12.90
CA GLU A 33 28.51 10.17 13.81
C GLU A 33 27.70 10.19 15.11
N PRO A 34 28.35 10.02 16.29
CA PRO A 34 27.66 10.04 17.56
C PRO A 34 27.09 11.44 17.80
N GLY A 35 25.82 11.62 17.47
CA GLY A 35 25.12 12.91 17.52
C GLY A 35 24.26 13.22 16.28
N ALA A 36 24.40 12.48 15.18
CA ALA A 36 23.50 12.62 14.04
C ALA A 36 22.12 12.08 14.42
N LEU A 37 21.13 12.96 14.54
CA LEU A 37 19.73 12.58 14.71
C LEU A 37 19.38 11.57 13.61
N ALA A 38 18.91 10.39 14.01
CA ALA A 38 18.50 9.36 13.08
C ALA A 38 17.37 9.92 12.21
N LEU A 39 17.67 10.21 10.94
CA LEU A 39 16.66 10.68 9.99
C LEU A 39 15.54 9.64 9.89
N GLU A 40 14.30 10.07 10.06
CA GLU A 40 13.16 9.20 9.81
C GLU A 40 13.10 8.84 8.32
N ARG A 41 13.16 7.54 8.03
CA ARG A 41 13.10 6.99 6.65
C ARG A 41 11.93 6.01 6.51
N PRO A 42 10.67 6.47 6.67
CA PRO A 42 9.50 5.59 6.64
C PRO A 42 9.35 4.81 5.33
N TRP A 43 9.85 5.33 4.20
CA TRP A 43 9.83 4.67 2.89
C TRP A 43 10.70 3.41 2.78
N LEU A 44 11.59 3.16 3.74
CA LEU A 44 12.36 1.92 3.82
C LEU A 44 11.62 0.80 4.57
N ARG A 45 10.44 1.10 5.15
CA ARG A 45 9.62 0.09 5.84
C ARG A 45 8.89 -0.77 4.81
N SER A 46 9.07 -2.09 4.91
CA SER A 46 8.30 -3.06 4.14
C SER A 46 7.07 -3.51 4.92
N TRP A 47 5.93 -3.50 4.24
CA TRP A 47 4.62 -3.89 4.78
C TRP A 47 4.14 -5.26 4.27
N THR A 48 5.01 -6.00 3.57
CA THR A 48 4.65 -7.27 2.93
C THR A 48 4.26 -8.36 3.93
N HIS A 49 4.73 -8.25 5.17
CA HIS A 49 4.50 -9.20 6.25
C HIS A 49 3.19 -8.96 7.02
N LEU A 50 2.51 -7.82 6.83
CA LEU A 50 1.28 -7.53 7.55
C LEU A 50 0.14 -8.43 7.06
N PRO A 51 -0.67 -9.01 7.98
CA PRO A 51 -1.86 -9.73 7.59
C PRO A 51 -2.88 -8.82 6.88
N LYS A 52 -3.79 -9.44 6.13
CA LYS A 52 -4.86 -8.71 5.44
C LYS A 52 -5.70 -7.91 6.44
N ARG A 53 -6.00 -6.65 6.09
CA ARG A 53 -6.87 -5.73 6.86
C ARG A 53 -6.40 -5.39 8.29
N THR A 54 -5.13 -5.60 8.62
CA THR A 54 -4.58 -5.19 9.92
C THR A 54 -3.30 -4.39 9.77
N ALA A 55 -3.22 -3.25 10.45
CA ALA A 55 -2.04 -2.40 10.48
C ALA A 55 -0.92 -2.96 11.38
N GLY A 56 -1.12 -4.11 12.02
CA GLY A 56 -0.14 -4.79 12.87
C GLY A 56 -0.66 -5.10 14.28
N PRO A 57 0.10 -5.85 15.08
CA PRO A 57 -0.31 -6.29 16.42
C PRO A 57 -0.48 -5.14 17.42
N ASP A 58 0.22 -4.02 17.21
CA ASP A 58 0.16 -2.87 18.11
C ASP A 58 -1.04 -1.95 17.85
N PHE A 59 -1.79 -2.17 16.76
CA PHE A 59 -2.92 -1.34 16.37
C PHE A 59 -4.19 -1.74 17.11
N ARG A 60 -4.69 -0.85 17.97
CA ARG A 60 -5.87 -1.08 18.80
C ARG A 60 -7.12 -0.52 18.13
N ARG A 61 -8.29 -0.87 18.68
CA ARG A 61 -9.58 -0.34 18.20
C ARG A 61 -9.64 1.18 18.14
N ALA A 62 -9.03 1.87 19.10
CA ALA A 62 -8.95 3.32 19.13
C ALA A 62 -8.11 3.89 17.97
N ASP A 63 -7.01 3.23 17.62
CA ASP A 63 -6.15 3.62 16.51
C ASP A 63 -6.86 3.45 15.17
N TYR A 64 -7.62 2.36 14.99
CA TYR A 64 -8.49 2.17 13.83
C TYR A 64 -9.56 3.26 13.73
N ALA A 65 -10.20 3.62 14.85
CA ALA A 65 -11.20 4.70 14.87
C ALA A 65 -10.58 6.06 14.49
N ALA A 66 -9.41 6.39 15.06
CA ALA A 66 -8.67 7.60 14.73
C ALA A 66 -8.23 7.63 13.27
N ALA A 67 -7.73 6.50 12.74
CA ALA A 67 -7.34 6.36 11.35
C ALA A 67 -8.53 6.55 10.39
N ARG A 68 -9.70 5.98 10.70
CA ARG A 68 -10.92 6.18 9.89
C ARG A 68 -11.41 7.63 9.94
N ALA A 69 -11.38 8.27 11.11
CA ALA A 69 -11.75 9.68 11.23
C ALA A 69 -10.84 10.56 10.36
N ARG A 70 -9.51 10.32 10.41
CA ARG A 70 -8.55 11.03 9.56
C ARG A 70 -8.73 10.73 8.07
N ALA A 71 -9.00 9.47 7.73
CA ALA A 71 -9.27 9.06 6.36
C ALA A 71 -10.47 9.79 5.75
N ARG A 72 -11.50 10.04 6.55
CA ARG A 72 -12.65 10.84 6.16
C ARG A 72 -12.28 12.26 5.80
N GLU A 73 -11.44 12.90 6.61
CA GLU A 73 -10.92 14.24 6.34
C GLU A 73 -10.09 14.27 5.05
N VAL A 74 -9.19 13.29 4.88
CA VAL A 74 -8.36 13.16 3.67
C VAL A 74 -9.24 12.95 2.43
N ALA A 75 -10.23 12.06 2.51
CA ALA A 75 -11.12 11.76 1.40
C ALA A 75 -11.95 12.97 0.98
N ARG A 76 -12.56 13.66 1.96
CA ARG A 76 -13.31 14.90 1.73
C ARG A 76 -12.43 15.99 1.10
N ALA A 77 -11.24 16.22 1.64
CA ALA A 77 -10.31 17.20 1.10
C ALA A 77 -9.85 16.86 -0.33
N THR A 78 -9.63 15.57 -0.61
CA THR A 78 -9.18 15.08 -1.92
C THR A 78 -10.27 15.22 -2.99
N LEU A 79 -11.52 14.89 -2.65
CA LEU A 79 -12.64 14.92 -3.58
C LEU A 79 -13.19 16.34 -3.76
N GLY A 80 -13.05 17.18 -2.73
CA GLY A 80 -13.77 18.44 -2.64
C GLY A 80 -15.24 18.25 -2.26
N GLU A 81 -15.88 19.32 -1.80
CA GLU A 81 -17.20 19.27 -1.18
C GLU A 81 -18.29 18.70 -2.10
N ALA A 82 -18.34 19.13 -3.36
CA ALA A 82 -19.40 18.71 -4.27
C ALA A 82 -19.41 17.19 -4.52
N LEU A 83 -18.25 16.60 -4.80
CA LEU A 83 -18.12 15.17 -5.00
C LEU A 83 -18.27 14.39 -3.70
N TRP A 84 -17.80 14.96 -2.59
CA TRP A 84 -18.00 14.36 -1.27
C TRP A 84 -19.49 14.27 -0.90
N GLU A 85 -20.24 15.34 -1.10
CA GLU A 85 -21.69 15.35 -0.87
C GLU A 85 -22.42 14.39 -1.80
N GLN A 86 -22.03 14.32 -3.07
CA GLN A 86 -22.58 13.35 -4.01
C GLN A 86 -22.33 11.93 -3.53
N LEU A 87 -21.08 11.59 -3.18
CA LEU A 87 -20.71 10.29 -2.61
C LEU A 87 -21.55 9.95 -1.38
N GLN A 88 -21.67 10.89 -0.44
CA GLN A 88 -22.43 10.71 0.79
C GLN A 88 -23.93 10.48 0.54
N ARG A 89 -24.47 11.07 -0.54
CA ARG A 89 -25.89 10.97 -0.88
C ARG A 89 -26.25 9.66 -1.57
N GLN A 90 -25.44 9.22 -2.53
CA GLN A 90 -25.77 8.08 -3.39
C GLN A 90 -24.92 6.83 -3.14
N GLY A 91 -23.83 6.95 -2.36
CA GLY A 91 -22.95 5.84 -1.99
C GLY A 91 -21.90 5.46 -3.04
N TYR A 92 -21.82 6.17 -4.17
CA TYR A 92 -20.85 5.92 -5.24
C TYR A 92 -20.49 7.18 -6.02
N LEU A 93 -19.37 7.13 -6.75
CA LEU A 93 -19.02 8.08 -7.80
C LEU A 93 -18.81 7.35 -9.12
N ASP A 94 -19.44 7.87 -10.18
CA ASP A 94 -19.21 7.41 -11.54
C ASP A 94 -18.14 8.29 -12.18
N VAL A 95 -17.10 7.66 -12.73
CA VAL A 95 -15.98 8.32 -13.40
C VAL A 95 -15.97 7.87 -14.86
N PRO A 96 -16.30 8.74 -15.82
CA PRO A 96 -16.28 8.38 -17.23
C PRO A 96 -14.83 8.11 -17.68
N SER A 97 -14.65 7.10 -18.53
CA SER A 97 -13.38 6.81 -19.17
C SER A 97 -12.97 7.96 -20.08
N ARG A 98 -11.68 8.30 -20.03
CA ARG A 98 -11.04 9.25 -20.94
C ARG A 98 -10.45 8.55 -22.16
N LEU A 99 -10.17 7.25 -22.06
CA LEU A 99 -9.58 6.43 -23.12
C LEU A 99 -10.62 5.76 -24.03
N GLN A 100 -11.83 5.51 -23.53
CA GLN A 100 -12.88 4.80 -24.25
C GLN A 100 -14.26 5.44 -23.97
N PRO A 101 -14.77 6.28 -24.88
CA PRO A 101 -16.10 6.87 -24.75
C PRO A 101 -17.19 5.79 -24.53
N GLY A 102 -18.13 6.10 -23.63
CA GLY A 102 -19.22 5.20 -23.24
C GLY A 102 -18.83 4.10 -22.24
N LEU A 103 -17.57 4.06 -21.77
CA LEU A 103 -17.19 3.28 -20.60
C LEU A 103 -17.19 4.16 -19.36
N THR A 104 -17.76 3.67 -18.25
CA THR A 104 -17.79 4.35 -16.96
C THR A 104 -17.32 3.42 -15.84
N TYR A 105 -16.46 3.95 -14.97
CA TYR A 105 -16.03 3.27 -13.76
C TYR A 105 -16.88 3.75 -12.59
N ARG A 106 -17.62 2.84 -11.95
CA ARG A 106 -18.35 3.12 -10.72
C ARG A 106 -17.50 2.73 -9.51
N LEU A 107 -17.25 3.71 -8.67
CA LEU A 107 -16.45 3.57 -7.45
C LEU A 107 -17.37 3.57 -6.23
N ARG A 108 -17.17 2.61 -5.33
CA ARG A 108 -17.81 2.53 -4.02
C ARG A 108 -16.75 2.39 -2.92
N VAL A 109 -17.01 2.97 -1.75
CA VAL A 109 -16.08 2.90 -0.61
C VAL A 109 -15.87 1.43 -0.22
N GLY A 110 -14.61 0.99 -0.15
CA GLY A 110 -14.23 -0.35 0.28
C GLY A 110 -14.57 -1.49 -0.70
N GLN A 111 -15.04 -1.22 -1.92
CA GLN A 111 -15.47 -2.22 -2.90
C GLN A 111 -14.58 -2.25 -4.15
N ARG A 112 -14.80 -3.23 -5.03
CA ARG A 112 -14.18 -3.28 -6.35
C ARG A 112 -14.72 -2.15 -7.23
N ILE A 113 -13.96 -1.83 -8.27
CA ILE A 113 -14.43 -0.93 -9.33
C ILE A 113 -15.44 -1.72 -10.15
N GLU A 114 -16.63 -1.19 -10.36
CA GLU A 114 -17.59 -1.73 -11.32
C GLU A 114 -17.44 -1.01 -12.65
N VAL A 115 -17.50 -1.75 -13.76
CA VAL A 115 -17.36 -1.24 -15.12
C VAL A 115 -18.72 -1.30 -15.79
N HIS A 116 -19.22 -0.14 -16.22
CA HIS A 116 -20.40 0.00 -17.04
C HIS A 116 -20.01 0.39 -18.46
N CYS A 117 -20.65 -0.21 -19.44
CA CYS A 117 -20.52 0.16 -20.85
C CYS A 117 -21.89 0.53 -21.39
N ASP A 118 -21.96 1.63 -22.13
CA ASP A 118 -23.14 2.05 -22.87
C ASP A 118 -23.54 1.01 -23.93
N PRO A 119 -24.81 1.01 -24.37
CA PRO A 119 -25.26 0.11 -25.44
C PRO A 119 -24.37 0.24 -26.70
N GLY A 120 -23.82 -0.89 -27.15
CA GLY A 120 -22.93 -0.96 -28.31
C GLY A 120 -21.45 -0.67 -28.02
N VAL A 121 -21.06 -0.47 -26.76
CA VAL A 121 -19.66 -0.36 -26.33
C VAL A 121 -19.20 -1.67 -25.71
N ASP A 122 -18.12 -2.24 -26.24
CA ASP A 122 -17.53 -3.46 -25.70
C ASP A 122 -16.63 -3.18 -24.50
N SER A 123 -16.81 -3.96 -23.41
CA SER A 123 -15.89 -3.92 -22.28
C SER A 123 -14.51 -4.45 -22.69
N PRO A 124 -13.42 -3.77 -22.31
CA PRO A 124 -12.06 -4.27 -22.57
C PRO A 124 -11.67 -5.42 -21.63
N TRP A 125 -12.51 -5.74 -20.65
CA TRP A 125 -12.32 -6.86 -19.73
C TRP A 125 -13.43 -7.90 -19.86
N PRO A 126 -13.14 -9.19 -19.63
CA PRO A 126 -14.13 -10.26 -19.69
C PRO A 126 -15.17 -10.23 -18.56
N TRP A 127 -14.92 -9.45 -17.51
CA TRP A 127 -15.79 -9.36 -16.35
C TRP A 127 -16.03 -7.91 -15.91
N PRO A 128 -17.17 -7.61 -15.27
CA PRO A 128 -17.57 -6.22 -15.01
C PRO A 128 -16.96 -5.61 -13.74
N TYR A 129 -16.10 -6.33 -13.01
CA TYR A 129 -15.44 -5.79 -11.82
C TYR A 129 -13.93 -5.80 -11.97
N LEU A 130 -13.28 -4.75 -11.45
CA LEU A 130 -11.82 -4.63 -11.41
C LEU A 130 -11.34 -4.52 -9.97
N CYS A 131 -10.29 -5.27 -9.66
CA CYS A 131 -9.69 -5.31 -8.34
C CYS A 131 -8.33 -4.60 -8.33
N ILE A 132 -8.25 -3.53 -7.54
CA ILE A 132 -7.02 -2.87 -7.13
C ILE A 132 -7.00 -2.87 -5.61
N ASN A 133 -5.91 -3.34 -5.00
CA ASN A 133 -5.72 -3.28 -3.56
C ASN A 133 -4.48 -2.44 -3.23
N PRO A 134 -4.49 -1.70 -2.11
CA PRO A 134 -3.28 -1.04 -1.63
C PRO A 134 -2.25 -2.09 -1.20
N THR A 135 -0.96 -1.74 -1.28
CA THR A 135 0.13 -2.63 -0.87
C THR A 135 0.10 -2.94 0.63
N TYR A 136 -0.42 -2.04 1.45
CA TYR A 136 -0.59 -2.21 2.89
C TYR A 136 -2.01 -1.82 3.31
N PRO A 137 -2.48 -2.27 4.50
CA PRO A 137 -3.83 -1.96 4.95
C PRO A 137 -4.06 -0.46 5.09
N LEU A 138 -5.11 0.04 4.45
CA LEU A 138 -5.52 1.46 4.48
C LEU A 138 -6.98 1.59 4.90
N PRO A 139 -7.38 2.71 5.52
CA PRO A 139 -8.79 3.02 5.72
C PRO A 139 -9.55 3.07 4.38
N GLU A 140 -10.77 2.55 4.35
CA GLU A 140 -11.57 2.45 3.13
C GLU A 140 -11.82 3.79 2.41
N GLU A 141 -12.17 4.85 3.16
CA GLU A 141 -12.47 6.17 2.57
C GLU A 141 -11.22 6.84 1.97
N GLU A 142 -10.06 6.70 2.62
CA GLU A 142 -8.79 7.21 2.09
C GLU A 142 -8.39 6.47 0.81
N PHE A 143 -8.49 5.13 0.82
CA PHE A 143 -8.19 4.35 -0.37
C PHE A 143 -9.18 4.65 -1.51
N PHE A 144 -10.46 4.87 -1.21
CA PHE A 144 -11.46 5.29 -2.19
C PHE A 144 -11.06 6.61 -2.89
N ALA A 145 -10.63 7.61 -2.12
CA ALA A 145 -10.23 8.90 -2.68
C ALA A 145 -8.98 8.76 -3.57
N HIS A 146 -8.00 7.93 -3.17
CA HIS A 146 -6.88 7.59 -4.04
C HIS A 146 -7.33 6.89 -5.33
N LEU A 147 -8.26 5.93 -5.23
CA LEU A 147 -8.77 5.21 -6.39
C LEU A 147 -9.48 6.15 -7.37
N TYR A 148 -10.26 7.11 -6.86
CA TYR A 148 -10.88 8.16 -7.68
C TYR A 148 -9.83 8.95 -8.48
N LEU A 149 -8.77 9.43 -7.83
CA LEU A 149 -7.69 10.15 -8.52
C LEU A 149 -7.01 9.29 -9.59
N TYR A 150 -6.73 8.02 -9.27
CA TYR A 150 -6.10 7.10 -10.22
C TYR A 150 -6.98 6.85 -11.45
N VAL A 151 -8.28 6.63 -11.27
CA VAL A 151 -9.20 6.41 -12.39
C VAL A 151 -9.36 7.69 -13.22
N ARG A 152 -9.48 8.86 -12.58
CA ARG A 152 -9.65 10.15 -13.25
C ARG A 152 -8.41 10.58 -14.05
N ASP A 153 -7.22 10.40 -13.47
CA ASP A 153 -5.99 11.02 -13.96
C ASP A 153 -4.97 10.03 -14.51
N ASN A 154 -5.09 8.74 -14.17
CA ASN A 154 -4.10 7.71 -14.51
C ASN A 154 -4.77 6.41 -15.00
N GLU A 155 -5.79 6.57 -15.84
CA GLU A 155 -6.62 5.47 -16.34
C GLU A 155 -5.78 4.37 -17.02
N GLU A 156 -4.76 4.73 -17.81
CA GLU A 156 -3.88 3.76 -18.46
C GLU A 156 -3.22 2.80 -17.46
N HIS A 157 -2.77 3.34 -16.32
CA HIS A 157 -2.19 2.53 -15.27
C HIS A 157 -3.23 1.60 -14.65
N VAL A 158 -4.44 2.11 -14.38
CA VAL A 158 -5.56 1.30 -13.89
C VAL A 158 -5.82 0.15 -14.86
N ARG A 159 -5.92 0.41 -16.17
CA ARG A 159 -6.18 -0.65 -17.17
C ARG A 159 -5.10 -1.72 -17.21
N ARG A 160 -3.84 -1.32 -16.98
CA ARG A 160 -2.70 -2.23 -16.99
C ARG A 160 -2.62 -3.12 -15.75
N VAL A 161 -2.96 -2.61 -14.57
CA VAL A 161 -2.69 -3.30 -13.30
C VAL A 161 -3.93 -3.90 -12.63
N ALA A 162 -5.13 -3.42 -12.98
CA ALA A 162 -6.34 -3.90 -12.34
C ALA A 162 -6.62 -5.35 -12.75
N ALA A 163 -6.89 -6.20 -11.78
CA ALA A 163 -7.25 -7.59 -12.03
C ALA A 163 -8.76 -7.71 -12.30
N PRO A 164 -9.20 -8.21 -13.46
CA PRO A 164 -10.62 -8.44 -13.73
C PRO A 164 -11.20 -9.48 -12.77
N GLN A 165 -12.46 -9.32 -12.37
CA GLN A 165 -13.15 -10.17 -11.40
C GLN A 165 -14.62 -10.39 -11.78
N PRO A 166 -15.18 -11.60 -11.58
CA PRO A 166 -16.56 -11.89 -11.98
C PRO A 166 -17.66 -11.33 -11.06
N TRP A 167 -17.35 -10.87 -9.86
CA TRP A 167 -18.32 -10.37 -8.88
C TRP A 167 -17.74 -9.23 -8.01
N ASP A 168 -18.61 -8.46 -7.36
CA ASP A 168 -18.18 -7.43 -6.39
C ASP A 168 -17.72 -8.06 -5.07
N GLN A 169 -16.76 -7.43 -4.40
CA GLN A 169 -16.23 -7.89 -3.12
C GLN A 169 -15.56 -6.75 -2.36
N VAL A 170 -15.72 -6.77 -1.03
CA VAL A 170 -14.97 -5.90 -0.12
C VAL A 170 -13.46 -6.11 -0.33
N LEU A 171 -12.73 -5.01 -0.47
CA LEU A 171 -11.29 -5.03 -0.71
C LEU A 171 -10.51 -5.74 0.41
N GLY A 172 -9.46 -6.45 0.02
CA GLY A 172 -8.75 -7.37 0.92
C GLY A 172 -7.71 -6.68 1.81
N ARG A 173 -7.31 -5.45 1.47
CA ARG A 173 -6.32 -4.66 2.21
C ARG A 173 -6.88 -3.29 2.60
N THR A 174 -8.17 -3.24 2.91
CA THR A 174 -8.80 -2.07 3.53
C THR A 174 -9.41 -2.42 4.88
N PHE A 175 -9.61 -1.42 5.74
CA PHE A 175 -10.24 -1.57 7.06
C PHE A 175 -11.09 -0.37 7.45
#